data_AF-A0A5N5N9X1-F1
#
_entry.id   AF-A0A5N5N9X1-F1
#
_cell.length_a   1.000
_cell.length_b   1.000
_cell.length_c   1.000
_cell.angle_alpha   90.00
_cell.angle_beta   90.00
_cell.angle_gamma   90.00
#
_symmetry.space_group_name_H-M   'P 1'
#
loop_
_entity.id
_entity.type
_entity.pdbx_description
1 polymer ?
#
loop_
_entity_poly.entity_id
_entity_poly.type
_entity_poly.pdbx_seq_one_letter_code
_entity_poly.pdbx_strand_id
1 'polypeptide(L)'
;MRRECHPLLSGVRNRANKYKHGLSSAEMESLSSLCETILPSVSPIPELDGQQNQPTKAVQAFYTASGSQTPMPDEMAELLTKRGLPEAVFLVRLVLWLLSTRLGTFFLCGSLCFGEKWPYLKIFSSISLDKREKVL
;
A
#
# COMPACT_ATOMS: atom_id res chain seq x y z
N MET A 1 14.53 -5.17 34.00
CA MET A 1 13.86 -3.85 34.06
C MET A 1 13.32 -3.50 32.67
N ARG A 2 11.99 -3.47 32.49
CA ARG A 2 11.38 -2.94 31.26
C ARG A 2 11.51 -1.42 31.31
N ARG A 3 12.11 -0.81 30.28
CA ARG A 3 12.11 0.65 30.11
C ARG A 3 10.69 1.08 29.74
N GLU A 4 10.03 1.81 30.62
CA GLU A 4 8.75 2.45 30.34
C GLU A 4 8.97 3.51 29.26
N CYS A 5 8.54 3.21 28.03
CA CYS A 5 8.55 4.19 26.95
C CYS A 5 7.35 5.13 27.13
N HIS A 6 7.55 6.42 26.86
CA HIS A 6 6.52 7.45 26.96
C HIS A 6 5.28 7.03 26.16
N PRO A 7 4.05 7.14 26.70
CA PRO A 7 2.83 6.61 26.06
C PRO A 7 2.53 7.22 24.69
N LEU A 8 3.08 8.40 24.38
CA LEU A 8 2.98 9.05 23.07
C LEU A 8 4.04 8.58 22.05
N LEU A 9 5.09 7.90 22.53
CA LEU A 9 6.18 7.33 21.73
C LEU A 9 6.22 5.81 21.80
N SER A 10 5.30 5.19 22.54
CA SER A 10 5.08 3.75 22.47
C SER A 10 4.43 3.47 21.12
N GLY A 11 5.26 3.27 20.09
CA GLY A 11 4.82 2.74 18.81
C GLY A 11 3.87 1.57 19.07
N VAL A 12 2.72 1.61 18.40
CA VAL A 12 1.59 0.68 18.59
C VAL A 12 2.12 -0.75 18.56
N ARG A 13 2.32 -1.32 19.75
CA ARG A 13 2.93 -2.64 19.91
C ARG A 13 2.01 -3.68 19.29
N ASN A 14 2.46 -4.30 18.20
CA ASN A 14 1.96 -5.55 17.61
C ASN A 14 0.44 -5.73 17.73
N ARG A 15 -0.32 -5.02 16.91
CA ARG A 15 -1.76 -5.25 16.69
C ARG A 15 -2.06 -6.01 15.40
N ALA A 16 -1.10 -6.74 14.83
CA ALA A 16 -1.32 -7.59 13.65
C ALA A 16 -2.55 -8.51 13.79
N ASN A 17 -2.93 -8.89 15.02
CA ASN A 17 -4.09 -9.73 15.32
C ASN A 17 -5.36 -8.99 15.78
N LYS A 18 -5.43 -7.65 15.67
CA LYS A 18 -6.56 -6.84 16.18
C LYS A 18 -7.03 -5.71 15.26
N TYR A 19 -6.61 -5.68 14.00
CA TYR A 19 -7.19 -4.71 13.05
C TYR A 19 -8.60 -5.18 12.66
N LYS A 20 -9.62 -4.44 13.11
CA LYS A 20 -11.03 -4.64 12.75
C LYS A 20 -11.47 -3.48 11.84
N HIS A 21 -10.93 -3.45 10.62
CA HIS A 21 -11.22 -2.40 9.64
C HIS A 21 -12.47 -2.71 8.78
N GLY A 22 -13.06 -3.91 8.91
CA GLY A 22 -14.33 -4.26 8.24
C GLY A 22 -14.27 -4.33 6.70
N LEU A 23 -13.07 -4.22 6.13
CA LEU A 23 -12.81 -4.37 4.70
C LEU A 23 -12.53 -5.83 4.35
N SER A 24 -12.94 -6.23 3.16
CA SER A 24 -12.68 -7.54 2.58
C SER A 24 -11.20 -7.73 2.26
N SER A 25 -10.75 -8.99 2.21
CA SER A 25 -9.40 -9.35 1.78
C SER A 25 -9.02 -8.71 0.44
N ALA A 26 -9.95 -8.69 -0.52
CA ALA A 26 -9.69 -8.16 -1.85
C ALA A 26 -9.71 -6.61 -1.90
N GLU A 27 -10.48 -5.96 -1.02
CA GLU A 27 -10.40 -4.51 -0.80
C GLU A 27 -9.04 -4.14 -0.19
N MET A 28 -8.50 -4.97 0.71
CA MET A 28 -7.18 -4.78 1.31
C MET A 28 -6.03 -4.98 0.35
N GLU A 29 -6.12 -5.95 -0.55
CA GLU A 29 -5.14 -6.13 -1.61
C GLU A 29 -5.10 -4.93 -2.57
N SER A 30 -6.26 -4.33 -2.83
CA SER A 30 -6.35 -3.12 -3.65
C SER A 30 -5.76 -1.91 -2.93
N LEU A 31 -6.05 -1.75 -1.65
CA LEU A 31 -5.49 -0.66 -0.83
C LEU A 31 -3.98 -0.80 -0.65
N SER A 32 -3.46 -2.00 -0.38
CA SER A 32 -2.02 -2.22 -0.27
C SER A 32 -1.29 -1.90 -1.58
N SER A 33 -1.89 -2.26 -2.71
CA SER A 33 -1.39 -1.93 -4.05
C SER A 33 -1.41 -0.42 -4.31
N LEU A 34 -2.41 0.31 -3.82
CA LEU A 34 -2.44 1.78 -3.88
C LEU A 34 -1.34 2.40 -3.01
N CYS A 35 -1.15 1.89 -1.79
CA CYS A 35 -0.08 2.35 -0.90
C CYS A 35 1.30 2.12 -1.52
N GLU A 36 1.51 0.99 -2.20
CA GLU A 36 2.73 0.71 -2.96
C GLU A 36 2.94 1.68 -4.13
N THR A 37 1.87 2.12 -4.79
CA THR A 37 2.00 3.08 -5.90
C THR A 37 2.33 4.49 -5.43
N ILE A 38 1.86 4.87 -4.24
CA ILE A 38 2.16 6.18 -3.64
C ILE A 38 3.57 6.19 -3.05
N LEU A 39 3.98 5.07 -2.44
CA LEU A 39 5.27 4.92 -1.80
C LEU A 39 5.94 3.62 -2.27
N PRO A 40 6.50 3.62 -3.50
CA PRO A 40 7.18 2.46 -4.04
C PRO A 40 8.52 2.25 -3.34
N SER A 41 8.89 0.99 -3.10
CA SER A 41 10.26 0.67 -2.69
C SER A 41 11.21 1.01 -3.83
N VAL A 42 12.24 1.80 -3.54
CA VAL A 42 13.29 2.14 -4.51
C VAL A 42 14.47 1.21 -4.24
N SER A 43 14.91 0.46 -5.24
CA SER A 43 16.13 -0.33 -5.10
C SER A 43 17.31 0.60 -4.82
N PRO A 44 18.15 0.32 -3.80
CA PRO A 44 19.32 1.13 -3.55
C PRO A 44 20.25 1.05 -4.77
N ILE A 45 20.49 2.17 -5.44
CA ILE A 45 21.42 2.27 -6.56
C ILE A 45 22.83 1.94 -6.01
N PRO A 46 23.49 0.85 -6.46
CA PRO A 46 24.78 0.46 -5.94
C PRO A 46 25.89 1.14 -6.72
N GLU A 47 25.92 2.48 -6.81
CA GLU A 47 26.97 3.18 -7.58
C GLU A 47 27.14 4.63 -7.08
N LEU A 48 27.67 4.79 -5.88
CA LEU A 48 28.63 5.88 -5.66
C LEU A 48 30.02 5.24 -5.77
N ASP A 49 30.53 5.24 -7.00
CA ASP A 49 31.92 4.99 -7.31
C ASP A 49 32.76 6.07 -6.59
N GLY A 50 33.46 5.66 -5.53
CA GLY A 50 34.18 6.59 -4.67
C GLY A 50 34.05 6.25 -3.19
N GLN A 51 34.80 5.23 -2.77
CA GLN A 51 35.38 5.05 -1.44
C GLN A 51 35.11 6.19 -0.43
N GLN A 52 33.98 6.15 0.31
CA GLN A 52 33.89 6.52 1.74
C GLN A 52 32.51 6.52 2.41
N ASN A 53 31.37 6.38 1.74
CA ASN A 53 30.07 6.41 2.44
C ASN A 53 29.20 5.21 2.09
N GLN A 54 29.42 4.06 2.74
CA GLN A 54 28.37 3.05 2.77
C GLN A 54 27.12 3.67 3.44
N PRO A 55 25.95 3.63 2.79
CA PRO A 55 24.73 4.11 3.41
C PRO A 55 24.48 3.32 4.69
N THR A 56 24.26 4.02 5.81
CA THR A 56 23.90 3.41 7.09
C THR A 56 22.73 2.44 6.87
N LYS A 57 22.72 1.30 7.57
CA LYS A 57 21.64 0.29 7.48
C LYS A 57 20.22 0.88 7.54
N ALA A 58 20.04 1.98 8.29
CA ALA A 58 18.79 2.73 8.37
C ALA A 58 18.38 3.39 7.03
N VAL A 59 19.33 3.95 6.29
CA VAL A 59 19.11 4.56 4.98
C VAL A 59 18.73 3.50 3.95
N GLN A 60 19.42 2.36 3.96
CA GLN A 60 19.08 1.23 3.10
C GLN A 60 17.67 0.67 3.42
N ALA A 61 17.34 0.55 4.71
CA ALA A 61 16.01 0.13 5.15
C ALA A 61 14.91 1.12 4.71
N PHE A 62 15.20 2.43 4.72
CA PHE A 62 14.27 3.46 4.26
C PHE A 62 13.98 3.34 2.76
N TYR A 63 15.01 3.18 1.92
CA TYR A 63 14.81 3.00 0.47
C TYR A 63 14.06 1.71 0.14
N THR A 64 14.26 0.66 0.94
CA THR A 64 13.58 -0.63 0.77
C THR A 64 12.16 -0.63 1.35
N ALA A 65 11.77 0.40 2.11
CA ALA A 65 10.43 0.49 2.66
C ALA A 65 9.42 0.77 1.54
N SER A 66 8.29 0.05 1.56
CA SER A 66 7.17 0.24 0.63
C SER A 66 5.89 0.45 1.41
N GLY A 67 4.98 1.25 0.86
CA GLY A 67 3.67 1.50 1.46
C GLY A 67 2.78 0.26 1.59
N SER A 68 3.07 -0.83 0.85
CA SER A 68 2.33 -2.10 0.99
C SER A 68 2.76 -2.94 2.20
N GLN A 69 3.85 -2.58 2.89
CA GLN A 69 4.37 -3.38 3.98
C GLN A 69 3.44 -3.33 5.20
N THR A 70 3.11 -4.50 5.75
CA THR A 70 2.37 -4.59 7.01
C THR A 70 3.19 -3.96 8.13
N PRO A 71 2.59 -3.13 9.00
CA PRO A 71 1.16 -2.91 9.23
C PRO A 71 0.54 -1.67 8.57
N MET A 72 1.20 -1.02 7.60
CA MET A 72 0.76 0.28 7.06
C MET A 72 -0.66 0.24 6.45
N PRO A 73 -1.01 -0.70 5.54
CA PRO A 73 -2.35 -0.76 4.95
C PRO A 73 -3.46 -0.99 5.99
N ASP A 74 -3.20 -1.82 7.01
CA ASP A 74 -4.15 -2.14 8.07
C ASP A 74 -4.44 -0.94 8.97
N GLU A 75 -3.40 -0.17 9.31
CA GLU A 75 -3.54 1.05 10.10
C GLU A 75 -4.28 2.14 9.32
N MET A 76 -3.97 2.32 8.03
CA MET A 76 -4.70 3.23 7.16
C MET A 76 -6.18 2.85 7.04
N ALA A 77 -6.48 1.57 6.91
CA ALA A 77 -7.84 1.06 6.88
C ALA A 77 -8.61 1.34 8.19
N GLU A 78 -7.95 1.18 9.34
CA GLU A 78 -8.53 1.49 10.66
C GLU A 78 -8.74 3.01 10.84
N LEU A 79 -7.81 3.84 10.38
CA LEU A 79 -7.93 5.30 10.43
C LEU A 79 -9.07 5.80 9.55
N LEU A 80 -9.18 5.30 8.31
CA LEU A 80 -10.25 5.65 7.39
C LEU A 80 -11.62 5.33 7.98
N THR A 81 -11.78 4.12 8.53
CA THR A 81 -13.07 3.68 9.09
C THR A 81 -13.44 4.35 10.41
N LYS A 82 -12.47 4.70 11.25
CA LYS A 82 -12.75 5.33 12.56
C LYS A 82 -12.88 6.85 12.50
N ARG A 83 -12.19 7.50 11.56
CA ARG A 83 -12.07 8.97 11.51
C ARG A 83 -12.71 9.59 10.26
N GLY A 84 -13.00 8.80 9.23
CA GLY A 84 -13.64 9.28 8.01
C GLY A 84 -15.11 9.64 8.20
N LEU A 85 -15.58 10.61 7.42
CA LEU A 85 -17.02 10.88 7.28
C LEU A 85 -17.70 9.65 6.65
N PRO A 86 -18.89 9.23 7.11
CA PRO A 86 -19.51 7.99 6.67
C PRO A 86 -19.75 7.95 5.16
N GLU A 87 -20.12 9.09 4.55
CA GLU A 87 -20.30 9.23 3.09
C GLU A 87 -18.97 9.03 2.35
N ALA A 88 -17.89 9.63 2.86
CA ALA A 88 -16.56 9.49 2.27
C ALA A 88 -16.03 8.05 2.40
N VAL A 89 -16.23 7.41 3.56
CA VAL A 89 -15.87 6.01 3.77
C VAL A 89 -16.64 5.09 2.83
N PHE A 90 -17.93 5.36 2.61
CA PHE A 90 -18.75 4.60 1.66
C PHE A 90 -18.20 4.72 0.23
N LEU A 91 -17.86 5.94 -0.21
CA LEU A 91 -17.26 6.16 -1.53
C LEU A 91 -15.92 5.43 -1.68
N VAL A 92 -15.03 5.54 -0.69
CA VAL A 92 -13.75 4.83 -0.70
C VAL A 92 -13.95 3.32 -0.79
N ARG A 93 -14.92 2.78 -0.04
CA ARG A 93 -15.26 1.36 -0.10
C ARG A 93 -15.78 0.94 -1.46
N LEU A 94 -16.65 1.74 -2.08
CA LEU A 94 -17.15 1.50 -3.43
C LEU A 94 -16.01 1.48 -4.46
N VAL A 95 -15.08 2.43 -4.36
CA VAL A 95 -13.90 2.50 -5.24
C VAL A 95 -13.00 1.29 -5.02
N LEU A 96 -12.65 0.93 -3.78
CA LEU A 96 -11.85 -0.26 -3.47
C LEU A 96 -12.52 -1.55 -3.97
N TRP A 97 -13.84 -1.65 -3.83
CA TRP A 97 -14.61 -2.77 -4.34
C TRP A 97 -14.57 -2.84 -5.88
N LEU A 98 -14.69 -1.70 -6.57
CA LEU A 98 -14.52 -1.62 -8.02
C LEU A 98 -13.11 -2.03 -8.44
N LEU A 99 -12.06 -1.53 -7.77
CA LEU A 99 -10.66 -1.90 -8.06
C LEU A 99 -10.40 -3.40 -7.87
N SER A 100 -11.07 -4.02 -6.90
CA SER A 100 -11.00 -5.46 -6.64
C SER A 100 -11.63 -6.30 -7.76
N THR A 101 -12.51 -5.73 -8.59
CA THR A 101 -13.15 -6.42 -9.72
C THR A 101 -12.48 -6.05 -11.04
N ARG A 102 -12.39 -6.99 -11.98
CA ARG A 102 -11.79 -6.75 -13.31
C ARG A 102 -12.51 -5.70 -14.14
N LEU A 103 -13.84 -5.66 -14.08
CA LEU A 103 -14.63 -4.65 -14.80
C LEU A 103 -14.50 -3.27 -14.15
N GLY A 104 -14.49 -3.20 -12.82
CA GLY A 104 -14.32 -1.94 -12.11
C GLY A 104 -12.93 -1.35 -12.31
N THR A 105 -11.89 -2.19 -12.35
CA THR A 105 -10.55 -1.71 -12.74
C THR A 105 -10.52 -1.20 -14.16
N PHE A 106 -11.16 -1.88 -15.11
CA PHE A 106 -11.27 -1.38 -16.48
C PHE A 106 -11.98 -0.02 -16.54
N PHE A 107 -13.05 0.15 -15.76
CA PHE A 107 -13.78 1.42 -15.72
C PHE A 107 -12.93 2.57 -15.17
N LEU A 108 -12.10 2.31 -14.16
CA LEU A 108 -11.32 3.34 -13.48
C LEU A 108 -9.94 3.58 -14.12
N CYS A 109 -9.28 2.53 -14.60
CA CYS A 109 -7.92 2.57 -15.15
C CYS A 109 -7.90 2.46 -16.69
N GLY A 110 -9.05 2.24 -17.32
CA GLY A 110 -9.19 2.17 -18.77
C GLY A 110 -8.44 1.00 -19.43
N SER A 111 -7.89 1.27 -20.61
CA SER A 111 -7.17 0.28 -21.42
C SER A 111 -5.81 -0.13 -20.85
N LEU A 112 -5.28 0.58 -19.86
CA LEU A 112 -4.00 0.25 -19.21
C LEU A 112 -4.06 -1.08 -18.43
N CYS A 113 -5.28 -1.54 -18.09
CA CYS A 113 -5.54 -2.85 -17.48
C CYS A 113 -5.39 -4.04 -18.44
N PHE A 114 -5.20 -3.81 -19.75
CA PHE A 114 -5.04 -4.90 -20.70
C PHE A 114 -3.69 -5.62 -20.53
N GLY A 115 -3.77 -6.93 -20.39
CA GLY A 115 -2.65 -7.86 -20.40
C GLY A 115 -2.59 -8.66 -21.70
N GLU A 116 -1.38 -9.09 -22.06
CA GLU A 116 -1.13 -9.86 -23.28
C GLU A 116 -1.59 -11.33 -23.19
N LYS A 117 -1.82 -11.84 -21.97
CA LYS A 117 -2.24 -13.23 -21.71
C LYS A 117 -3.63 -13.27 -21.10
N TRP A 118 -4.42 -14.27 -21.50
CA TRP A 118 -5.75 -14.51 -20.93
C TRP A 118 -5.62 -14.85 -19.43
N PRO A 119 -6.43 -14.24 -18.54
CA PRO A 119 -7.47 -13.25 -18.81
C PRO A 119 -6.89 -11.87 -19.15
N TYR A 120 -7.38 -11.28 -20.25
CA TYR A 120 -6.88 -10.01 -20.78
C TYR A 120 -7.07 -8.82 -19.82
N LEU A 121 -8.01 -8.92 -18.87
CA LEU A 121 -8.28 -7.89 -17.87
C LEU A 121 -7.60 -8.26 -16.54
N LYS A 122 -6.66 -7.42 -16.13
CA LYS A 122 -5.98 -7.54 -14.84
C LYS A 122 -6.66 -6.66 -13.77
N ILE A 123 -6.78 -7.21 -12.56
CA ILE A 123 -7.19 -6.48 -11.36
C ILE A 123 -6.06 -5.52 -10.96
N PHE A 124 -6.35 -4.41 -10.28
CA PHE A 124 -5.37 -3.37 -9.94
C PHE A 124 -4.11 -3.93 -9.28
N SER A 125 -4.28 -4.83 -8.31
CA SER A 125 -3.19 -5.51 -7.60
C SER A 125 -2.32 -6.44 -8.45
N SER A 126 -2.76 -6.77 -9.66
CA SER A 126 -2.01 -7.61 -10.62
C SER A 126 -1.38 -6.81 -11.76
N ILE A 127 -1.63 -5.49 -11.83
CA ILE A 127 -1.00 -4.57 -12.78
C ILE A 127 0.43 -4.28 -12.31
N SER A 128 1.39 -4.07 -13.23
CA SER A 128 2.76 -3.68 -12.90
C SER A 128 2.82 -2.25 -12.35
N LEU A 129 3.81 -1.97 -11.49
CA LEU A 129 3.96 -0.68 -10.82
C LEU A 129 3.98 0.49 -11.84
N ASP A 130 4.78 0.38 -12.91
CA ASP A 130 4.88 1.41 -13.97
C ASP A 130 3.54 1.75 -14.64
N LYS A 131 2.62 0.79 -14.71
CA LYS A 131 1.29 0.99 -15.29
C LYS A 131 0.34 1.59 -14.27
N ARG A 132 0.48 1.24 -12.98
CA ARG A 132 -0.33 1.81 -11.91
C ARG A 132 0.03 3.28 -11.66
N GLU A 133 1.31 3.64 -11.71
CA GLU A 133 1.77 5.04 -11.60
C GLU A 133 1.20 5.95 -12.70
N LYS A 134 0.90 5.41 -13.89
CA LYS A 134 0.29 6.18 -14.99
C LYS A 134 -1.22 6.40 -14.82
N VAL A 135 -1.85 5.63 -13.94
CA VAL A 135 -3.30 5.68 -13.70
C VAL A 135 -3.62 6.66 -12.57
N LEU A 136 -2.73 6.76 -11.57
CA LEU A 136 -2.81 7.79 -10.52
C LEU A 136 -2.34 9.16 -11.03
#